data_AF-A0A5N9HDR7-F1
#
_entry.id   AF-A0A5N9HDR7-F1
#
_cell.length_a   1.000
_cell.length_b   1.000
_cell.length_c   1.000
_cell.angle_alpha   90.00
_cell.angle_beta   90.00
_cell.angle_gamma   90.00
#
_symmetry.space_group_name_H-M   'P 1'
#
loop_
_entity.id
_entity.type
_entity.pdbx_description
1 polymer ?
#
loop_
_entity_poly.entity_id
_entity_poly.type
_entity_poly.pdbx_seq_one_letter_code
_entity_poly.pdbx_strand_id
1 'polypeptide(L)'
;SLLTICPAVGDGGTNGLVVPAQSPFRIQLGTDSFYRHTTSAEQGGLPFAIVETQGFGLDLDTSGDLAELRRIAPGVFERILRPGDKN
;
A
#
# COMPACT_ATOMS: atom_id res chain seq x y z
N SER A 1 5.92 10.80 17.05
CA SER A 1 4.94 10.42 16.03
C SER A 1 5.68 9.79 14.85
N LEU A 2 5.23 8.66 14.33
CA LEU A 2 6.00 7.80 13.41
C LEU A 2 5.35 7.78 12.03
N LEU A 3 6.14 7.99 10.96
CA LEU A 3 5.71 7.74 9.59
C LEU A 3 5.71 6.23 9.33
N THR A 4 4.64 5.70 8.76
CA THR A 4 4.61 4.28 8.32
C THR A 4 4.46 4.21 6.82
N ILE A 5 5.30 3.39 6.18
CA ILE A 5 5.36 3.22 4.73
C ILE A 5 5.15 1.74 4.42
N CYS A 6 4.15 1.42 3.60
CA CYS A 6 3.95 0.09 3.03
C CYS A 6 4.39 0.11 1.57
N PRO A 7 5.41 -0.68 1.18
CA PRO A 7 5.77 -0.82 -0.23
C PRO A 7 4.62 -1.50 -1.00
N ALA A 8 4.50 -1.17 -2.27
CA ALA A 8 3.72 -1.94 -3.22
C ALA A 8 4.51 -3.18 -3.67
N VAL A 9 3.80 -4.25 -3.99
CA VAL A 9 4.39 -5.51 -4.40
C VAL A 9 4.70 -5.45 -5.90
N GLY A 10 5.99 -5.43 -6.25
CA GLY A 10 6.44 -5.73 -7.60
C GLY A 10 6.68 -4.55 -8.54
N ASP A 11 6.34 -3.32 -8.16
CA ASP A 11 6.48 -2.13 -9.02
C ASP A 11 7.39 -1.02 -8.43
N GLY A 12 7.86 -1.18 -7.18
CA GLY A 12 8.65 -0.15 -6.48
C GLY A 12 7.84 1.05 -5.98
N GLY A 13 6.52 0.97 -6.06
CA GLY A 13 5.57 1.96 -5.58
C GLY A 13 5.33 1.88 -4.07
N THR A 14 4.45 2.74 -3.58
CA THR A 14 4.00 2.76 -2.17
C THR A 14 2.51 2.49 -2.12
N ASN A 15 2.12 1.33 -1.61
CA ASN A 15 0.69 0.97 -1.52
C ASN A 15 -0.01 1.62 -0.32
N GLY A 16 0.74 2.09 0.68
CA GLY A 16 0.14 2.95 1.68
C GLY A 16 1.09 3.69 2.60
N LEU A 17 0.52 4.73 3.20
CA LEU A 17 1.21 5.67 4.08
C LEU A 17 0.33 6.01 5.27
N VAL A 18 0.93 5.97 6.47
CA VAL A 18 0.35 6.62 7.65
C VAL A 18 1.25 7.78 8.01
N VAL A 19 0.76 8.99 7.73
CA VAL A 19 1.49 10.23 7.99
C VAL A 19 0.91 10.90 9.23
N PRO A 20 1.71 11.14 10.28
CA PRO A 20 1.26 11.94 11.41
C PRO A 20 0.74 13.31 10.97
N ALA A 21 -0.38 13.76 11.53
CA ALA A 21 -1.04 15.00 11.12
C ALA A 21 -0.13 16.26 11.15
N GLN A 22 0.83 16.31 12.06
CA GLN A 22 1.79 17.42 12.20
C GLN A 22 3.16 17.13 11.55
N SER A 23 3.28 16.06 10.77
CA SER A 23 4.52 15.72 10.09
C SER A 23 4.79 16.69 8.94
N PRO A 24 6.04 17.15 8.75
CA PRO A 24 6.42 17.93 7.57
C PRO A 24 6.56 17.05 6.31
N PHE A 25 6.41 15.72 6.43
CA PHE A 25 6.51 14.79 5.31
C PHE A 25 5.62 15.19 4.13
N ARG A 26 6.13 15.02 2.91
CA ARG A 26 5.43 15.31 1.65
C ARG A 26 5.26 14.02 0.88
N ILE A 27 4.01 13.72 0.52
CA ILE A 27 3.66 12.54 -0.26
C ILE A 27 4.09 12.74 -1.71
N GLN A 28 4.77 11.75 -2.28
CA GLN A 28 5.39 11.76 -3.60
C GLN A 28 5.05 10.46 -4.37
N LEU A 29 3.78 10.28 -4.73
CA LEU A 29 3.28 9.10 -5.47
C LEU A 29 3.81 9.02 -6.91
N GLY A 30 3.71 7.83 -7.51
CA GLY A 30 4.17 7.51 -8.87
C GLY A 30 5.36 6.55 -8.89
N THR A 31 6.04 6.47 -10.03
CA THR A 31 7.21 5.59 -10.26
C THR A 31 8.26 5.76 -9.17
N ASP A 32 8.77 4.67 -8.62
CA ASP A 32 9.76 4.63 -7.53
C ASP A 32 9.36 5.41 -6.28
N SER A 33 8.05 5.57 -6.04
CA SER A 33 7.57 6.35 -4.89
C SER A 33 8.05 5.80 -3.56
N PHE A 34 8.27 4.49 -3.41
CA PHE A 34 8.82 3.93 -2.18
C PHE A 34 10.22 4.49 -1.87
N TYR A 35 11.11 4.43 -2.85
CA TYR A 35 12.47 4.98 -2.73
C TYR A 35 12.46 6.48 -2.44
N ARG A 36 11.60 7.25 -3.11
CA ARG A 36 11.47 8.68 -2.86
C ARG A 36 10.95 8.98 -1.45
N HIS A 37 9.97 8.21 -0.97
CA HIS A 37 9.43 8.37 0.37
C HIS A 37 10.47 8.06 1.46
N THR A 38 11.19 6.94 1.37
CA THR A 38 12.22 6.59 2.36
C THR A 38 13.35 7.61 2.34
N THR A 39 13.84 7.99 1.16
CA THR A 39 14.89 9.01 1.00
C THR A 39 14.46 10.36 1.58
N SER A 40 13.23 10.81 1.32
CA SER A 40 12.72 12.08 1.85
C SER A 40 12.54 12.03 3.37
N ALA A 41 12.14 10.89 3.94
CA ALA A 41 12.02 10.71 5.37
C ALA A 41 13.41 10.75 6.05
N GLU A 42 14.39 10.04 5.49
CA GLU A 42 15.78 10.03 5.96
C GLU A 42 16.41 11.43 5.92
N GLN A 43 16.32 12.12 4.78
CA GLN A 43 16.84 13.47 4.61
C GLN A 43 16.17 14.49 5.53
N GLY A 44 14.89 14.29 5.85
CA GLY A 44 14.14 15.11 6.78
C GLY A 44 14.37 14.78 8.26
N GLY A 45 15.18 13.76 8.57
CA GLY A 45 15.37 13.26 9.94
C GLY A 45 14.07 12.73 10.56
N LEU A 46 13.11 12.29 9.74
CA LEU A 46 11.81 11.83 10.19
C LEU A 46 11.90 10.36 10.56
N PRO A 47 11.55 9.97 11.80
CA PRO A 47 11.49 8.55 12.14
C PRO A 47 10.38 7.89 11.32
N PHE A 48 10.71 6.76 10.69
CA PHE A 48 9.76 5.98 9.92
C PHE A 48 9.94 4.47 10.14
N ALA A 49 8.90 3.72 9.85
CA ALA A 49 8.91 2.27 9.78
C ALA A 49 8.40 1.81 8.43
N ILE A 50 9.05 0.78 7.88
CA ILE A 50 8.57 0.05 6.71
C ILE A 50 7.75 -1.13 7.23
N VAL A 51 6.53 -1.28 6.72
CA VAL A 51 5.64 -2.37 7.09
C VAL A 51 5.26 -3.13 5.83
N GLU A 52 5.74 -4.35 5.72
CA GLU A 52 5.38 -5.26 4.65
C GLU A 52 4.15 -6.07 5.09
N THR A 53 3.07 -5.98 4.31
CA THR A 53 1.90 -6.82 4.55
C THR A 53 1.46 -7.46 3.25
N GLN A 54 1.15 -8.76 3.32
CA GLN A 54 0.81 -9.53 2.12
C GLN A 54 -0.49 -9.05 1.45
N GLY A 55 -1.47 -8.60 2.24
CA GLY A 55 -2.75 -8.11 1.71
C GLY A 55 -2.69 -6.66 1.27
N PHE A 56 -2.23 -5.77 2.15
CA PHE A 56 -2.21 -4.33 1.88
C PHE A 56 -0.99 -3.89 1.05
N GLY A 57 -0.07 -4.80 0.70
CA GLY A 57 0.97 -4.54 -0.31
C GLY A 57 0.54 -4.85 -1.75
N LEU A 58 -0.55 -5.60 -1.95
CA LEU A 58 -1.03 -6.00 -3.27
C LEU A 58 -2.06 -5.00 -3.80
N ASP A 59 -1.67 -4.19 -4.78
CA ASP A 59 -2.56 -3.47 -5.68
C ASP A 59 -3.10 -4.39 -6.79
N LEU A 60 -4.23 -4.02 -7.39
CA LEU A 60 -4.95 -4.83 -8.38
C LEU A 60 -4.98 -4.12 -9.74
N ASP A 61 -3.82 -3.98 -10.37
CA ASP A 61 -3.67 -3.26 -11.64
C ASP A 61 -3.72 -4.18 -12.86
N THR A 62 -3.35 -5.44 -12.66
CA THR A 62 -3.21 -6.45 -13.70
C THR A 62 -4.11 -7.65 -13.45
N SER A 63 -4.36 -8.42 -14.51
CA SER A 63 -5.05 -9.70 -14.37
C SER A 63 -4.26 -10.73 -13.54
N GLY A 64 -2.93 -10.57 -13.45
CA GLY A 64 -2.07 -11.40 -12.59
C GLY A 64 -2.38 -11.19 -11.11
N ASP A 65 -2.67 -9.96 -10.71
CA ASP A 65 -2.95 -9.62 -9.31
C ASP A 65 -4.24 -10.26 -8.81
N LEU A 66 -5.20 -10.53 -9.70
CA LEU A 66 -6.41 -11.27 -9.36
C LEU A 66 -6.12 -12.74 -8.98
N ALA A 67 -5.11 -13.36 -9.61
CA ALA A 67 -4.70 -14.71 -9.25
C ALA A 67 -4.07 -14.73 -7.84
N GLU A 68 -3.24 -13.73 -7.54
CA GLU A 68 -2.64 -13.56 -6.20
C GLU A 68 -3.70 -13.23 -5.16
N LEU A 69 -4.65 -12.34 -5.48
CA LEU A 69 -5.79 -12.02 -4.62
C LEU A 69 -6.59 -13.27 -4.24
N ARG A 70 -6.85 -14.16 -5.21
CA ARG A 70 -7.53 -15.44 -4.96
C ARG A 70 -6.76 -16.33 -3.97
N ARG A 71 -5.43 -16.30 -4.05
CA ARG A 71 -4.54 -17.10 -3.20
C ARG A 71 -4.53 -16.58 -1.77
N ILE A 72 -4.44 -15.26 -1.58
CA ILE A 72 -4.33 -14.65 -0.25
C ILE A 72 -5.68 -14.45 0.45
N ALA A 73 -6.76 -14.40 -0.31
CA ALA A 73 -8.13 -14.27 0.18
C ALA A 73 -9.07 -15.29 -0.50
N PRO A 74 -9.08 -16.55 -0.06
CA PRO A 74 -10.00 -17.55 -0.59
C PRO A 74 -11.47 -17.10 -0.42
N GLY A 75 -12.29 -17.29 -1.45
CA GLY A 75 -13.71 -16.88 -1.43
C GLY A 75 -13.95 -15.37 -1.66
N VAL A 76 -12.91 -14.60 -2.00
CA VAL A 76 -12.99 -13.15 -2.17
C VAL A 76 -13.93 -12.73 -3.29
N PHE A 77 -13.92 -13.43 -4.43
CA PHE A 77 -14.79 -13.08 -5.56
C PHE A 77 -16.25 -13.38 -5.24
N GLU A 78 -16.53 -14.49 -4.55
CA GLU A 78 -17.85 -14.86 -4.08
C GLU A 78 -18.39 -13.89 -3.04
N ARG A 79 -17.52 -13.15 -2.34
CA ARG A 79 -17.88 -12.08 -1.39
C ARG A 79 -18.08 -10.74 -2.10
N ILE A 80 -17.22 -10.38 -3.04
CA ILE A 80 -17.30 -9.10 -3.79
C ILE A 80 -18.46 -9.12 -4.78
N LEU A 81 -18.69 -10.25 -5.45
CA LEU A 81 -19.71 -10.42 -6.49
C LEU A 81 -21.08 -10.82 -5.91
N ARG A 82 -21.26 -10.83 -4.58
CA ARG A 82 -22.60 -11.05 -4.02
C ARG A 82 -23.51 -9.96 -4.56
N PRO A 83 -24.65 -10.31 -5.18
CA PRO A 83 -25.69 -9.33 -5.44
C PRO A 83 -25.97 -8.64 -4.10
N GLY A 84 -25.85 -7.32 -4.04
CA GLY A 84 -26.11 -6.57 -2.81
C GLY A 84 -27.48 -6.96 -2.27
N ASP A 85 -27.56 -7.19 -0.96
CA ASP A 85 -28.84 -7.36 -0.27
C ASP A 85 -29.74 -6.20 -0.71
N LYS A 86 -30.79 -6.54 -1.46
CA LYS A 86 -31.79 -5.56 -1.88
C LYS A 86 -32.51 -5.13 -0.60
N ASN A 87 -32.16 -3.96 -0.09
CA ASN A 87 -33.00 -3.22 0.86
C ASN A 87 -34.37 -2.94 0.23
#